data_AF-A0AAJ0HDZ7-F1
#
_entry.id   AF-A0AAJ0HDZ7-F1
#
_cell.length_a   1.000
_cell.length_b   1.000
_cell.length_c   1.000
_cell.angle_alpha   90.00
_cell.angle_beta   90.00
_cell.angle_gamma   90.00
#
_symmetry.space_group_name_H-M   'P 1'
#
loop_
_entity.id
_entity.type
_entity.pdbx_description
1 polymer ?
#
loop_
_entity_poly.entity_id
_entity_poly.type
_entity_poly.pdbx_seq_one_letter_code
_entity_poly.pdbx_strand_id
1 'polypeptide(L)'
;MSKSIYDINPAGDIICTYTDPDRETLRSTPTSVPPAKAILYAFLPAGYPHSVTIDYLPYQTYDSLQAFASSISSLLANRAVLEGLGVGDSSSSPTGALILKITGDTISRIATILFAHRMGQAIEPECKFYRFLADIFNDSAQFLDLLTPALPYFPKLGVIVAAGVLRSLCGVAANASKASLSAHFALTGNLAELNAKEASQETVVSLLGMLVGSLVVRMVEDKQVVWGLMMVLAAVHLAMNYRAVRCVQMRSLNRQRATIVFREWLEHNAILTPEQVALRESILRQGRGNLASKTGEYTGFCEFGTYGDVMGWSPRGYHRYDLETGGYFMGIWHRAGNFYMRVALKEGAGSPLSAWFDAVHHAYHFDSALKDGLQSHYENEMPLGYVSEDQKRGVFEALAAAGWDLASNQLETRLPIRVRVDGKRGDVKKVAPSEKDPALLLGQEVKHD
;
A
#
# COMPACT_ATOMS: atom_id res chain seq x y z
N MET A 1 26.47 -30.87 -39.90
CA MET A 1 25.42 -29.83 -39.75
C MET A 1 26.04 -28.73 -38.90
N SER A 2 26.02 -27.47 -39.34
CA SER A 2 26.53 -26.34 -38.56
C SER A 2 25.64 -26.16 -37.32
N LYS A 3 26.25 -26.13 -36.13
CA LYS A 3 25.55 -25.93 -34.85
C LYS A 3 25.61 -24.44 -34.51
N SER A 4 24.45 -23.80 -34.39
CA SER A 4 24.35 -22.41 -33.93
C SER A 4 24.03 -22.38 -32.44
N ILE A 5 24.75 -21.54 -31.69
CA ILE A 5 24.54 -21.29 -30.26
C ILE A 5 24.11 -19.83 -30.12
N TYR A 6 23.22 -19.54 -29.18
CA TYR A 6 22.66 -18.20 -28.98
C TYR A 6 22.79 -17.78 -27.53
N ASP A 7 23.25 -16.55 -27.29
CA ASP A 7 23.01 -15.88 -26.01
C ASP A 7 21.61 -15.29 -26.06
N ILE A 8 20.77 -15.62 -25.10
CA ILE A 8 19.42 -15.07 -24.94
C ILE A 8 19.33 -14.28 -23.64
N ASN A 9 18.57 -13.18 -23.65
CA ASN A 9 18.24 -12.46 -22.42
C ASN A 9 17.04 -13.12 -21.70
N PRO A 10 16.70 -12.69 -20.46
CA PRO A 10 15.53 -13.19 -19.75
C PRO A 10 14.17 -12.94 -20.44
N ALA A 11 14.11 -12.04 -21.43
CA ALA A 11 12.92 -11.82 -22.27
C ALA A 11 12.88 -12.74 -23.50
N GLY A 12 13.88 -13.61 -23.70
CA GLY A 12 13.99 -14.48 -24.86
C GLY A 12 14.54 -13.82 -26.12
N ASP A 13 14.97 -12.55 -26.07
CA ASP A 13 15.63 -11.90 -27.20
C ASP A 13 17.05 -12.48 -27.37
N ILE A 14 17.43 -12.80 -28.60
CA ILE A 14 18.81 -13.21 -28.96
C ILE A 14 19.72 -11.97 -28.88
N ILE A 15 20.73 -12.03 -28.03
CA ILE A 15 21.75 -10.98 -27.82
C ILE A 15 22.92 -11.18 -28.80
N CYS A 16 23.35 -12.43 -28.97
CA CYS A 16 24.50 -12.79 -29.78
C CYS A 16 24.28 -14.16 -30.40
N THR A 17 24.65 -14.31 -31.67
CA THR A 17 24.63 -15.59 -32.39
C THR A 17 26.05 -16.06 -32.64
N TYR A 18 26.33 -17.30 -32.27
CA TYR A 18 27.61 -17.98 -32.50
C TYR A 18 27.43 -19.06 -33.57
N THR A 19 28.29 -19.03 -34.59
CA THR A 19 28.30 -20.00 -35.69
C THR A 19 29.62 -20.78 -35.70
N ASP A 20 29.53 -22.10 -35.89
CA ASP A 20 30.65 -23.06 -35.90
C ASP A 20 31.54 -23.04 -34.63
N PRO A 21 31.01 -23.39 -33.44
CA PRO A 21 31.76 -23.37 -32.18
C PRO A 21 32.91 -24.41 -32.09
N ASP A 22 32.97 -25.38 -33.01
CA ASP A 22 33.95 -26.49 -33.01
C ASP A 22 35.24 -26.17 -33.80
N ARG A 23 35.38 -24.97 -34.38
CA ARG A 23 36.62 -24.52 -35.06
C ARG A 23 37.42 -23.60 -34.13
N GLU A 24 38.74 -23.54 -34.33
CA GLU A 24 39.70 -22.67 -33.57
C GLU A 24 39.31 -21.18 -33.51
N THR A 25 38.31 -20.72 -34.27
CA THR A 25 37.83 -19.32 -34.29
C THR A 25 36.31 -19.25 -34.15
N LEU A 26 35.85 -18.84 -32.97
CA LEU A 26 34.44 -18.58 -32.67
C LEU A 26 33.96 -17.32 -33.42
N ARG A 27 32.97 -17.45 -34.32
CA ARG A 27 32.34 -16.29 -34.98
C ARG A 27 31.12 -15.83 -34.21
N SER A 28 31.21 -14.68 -33.54
CA SER A 28 30.11 -14.03 -32.84
C SER A 28 29.50 -12.90 -33.68
N THR A 29 28.17 -12.84 -33.73
CA THR A 29 27.41 -11.75 -34.36
C THR A 29 26.46 -11.16 -33.32
N PRO A 30 26.75 -9.96 -32.79
CA PRO A 30 25.83 -9.30 -31.85
C PRO A 30 24.58 -8.82 -32.58
N THR A 31 23.43 -8.95 -31.94
CA THR A 31 22.15 -8.48 -32.48
C THR A 31 22.09 -6.96 -32.44
N SER A 32 21.79 -6.34 -33.59
CA SER A 32 21.54 -4.90 -33.66
C SER A 32 20.17 -4.58 -33.07
N VAL A 33 20.12 -3.74 -32.04
CA VAL A 33 18.88 -3.27 -31.44
C VAL A 33 18.43 -2.00 -32.18
N PRO A 34 17.20 -1.96 -32.72
CA PRO A 34 16.67 -0.74 -33.33
C PRO A 34 16.70 0.43 -32.33
N PRO A 35 17.04 1.67 -32.76
CA PRO A 35 17.17 2.82 -31.86
C PRO A 35 15.92 3.08 -31.00
N ALA A 36 14.72 2.89 -31.56
CA ALA A 36 13.47 3.02 -30.81
C ALA A 36 13.34 1.99 -29.67
N LYS A 37 13.77 0.74 -29.88
CA LYS A 37 13.79 -0.31 -28.85
C LYS A 37 14.86 0.00 -27.79
N ALA A 38 16.00 0.56 -28.20
CA ALA A 38 17.06 1.00 -27.28
C ALA A 38 16.61 2.15 -26.37
N ILE A 39 15.82 3.10 -26.88
CA ILE A 39 15.21 4.17 -26.06
C ILE A 39 14.24 3.55 -25.05
N LEU A 40 13.41 2.59 -25.47
CA LEU A 40 12.47 1.92 -24.58
C LEU A 40 13.17 1.17 -23.43
N TYR A 41 14.33 0.57 -23.69
CA TYR A 41 15.16 -0.06 -22.65
C TYR A 41 15.68 0.92 -21.59
N ALA A 42 15.73 2.22 -21.87
CA ALA A 42 16.07 3.20 -20.84
C ALA A 42 14.98 3.32 -19.77
N PHE A 43 13.72 3.03 -20.13
CA PHE A 43 12.54 3.22 -19.29
C PHE A 43 11.94 1.92 -18.77
N LEU A 44 12.13 0.78 -19.43
CA LEU A 44 11.59 -0.50 -18.96
C LEU A 44 12.64 -1.33 -18.21
N PRO A 45 12.25 -2.10 -17.19
CA PRO A 45 13.14 -3.07 -16.53
C PRO A 45 13.68 -4.12 -17.51
N ALA A 46 14.91 -4.57 -17.32
CA ALA A 46 15.46 -5.69 -18.09
C ALA A 46 14.58 -6.93 -17.93
N GLY A 47 14.35 -7.65 -19.03
CA GLY A 47 13.47 -8.83 -19.03
C GLY A 47 11.97 -8.49 -19.12
N TYR A 48 11.58 -7.22 -19.29
CA TYR A 48 10.19 -6.86 -19.54
C TYR A 48 9.62 -7.60 -20.77
N PRO A 49 8.37 -8.11 -20.71
CA PRO A 49 7.39 -7.96 -19.63
C PRO A 49 7.50 -8.99 -18.50
N HIS A 50 8.35 -10.00 -18.61
CA HIS A 50 8.39 -11.14 -17.69
C HIS A 50 9.07 -10.87 -16.34
N SER A 51 9.85 -9.80 -16.25
CA SER A 51 10.54 -9.40 -15.00
C SER A 51 9.67 -8.56 -14.05
N VAL A 52 8.46 -8.21 -14.46
CA VAL A 52 7.51 -7.44 -13.66
C VAL A 52 6.12 -8.08 -13.64
N THR A 53 5.30 -7.71 -12.67
CA THR A 53 3.89 -8.11 -12.63
C THR A 53 3.10 -7.48 -13.77
N ILE A 54 2.00 -8.13 -14.16
CA ILE A 54 1.16 -7.73 -15.30
C ILE A 54 0.51 -6.34 -15.14
N ASP A 55 0.33 -5.90 -13.91
CA ASP A 55 -0.26 -4.61 -13.53
C ASP A 55 0.75 -3.44 -13.53
N TYR A 56 2.04 -3.69 -13.74
CA TYR A 56 3.09 -2.67 -13.76
C TYR A 56 2.86 -1.59 -14.83
N LEU A 57 2.66 -1.98 -16.10
CA LEU A 57 2.53 -1.00 -17.18
C LEU A 57 1.25 -0.15 -17.08
N PRO A 58 0.06 -0.74 -16.80
CA PRO A 58 -1.14 0.03 -16.49
C PRO A 58 -0.92 1.02 -15.35
N TYR A 59 -0.28 0.59 -14.26
CA TYR A 59 0.06 1.45 -13.13
C TYR A 59 0.95 2.62 -13.56
N GLN A 60 2.08 2.34 -14.21
CA GLN A 60 3.06 3.36 -14.63
C GLN A 60 2.48 4.37 -15.62
N THR A 61 1.52 3.94 -16.45
CA THR A 61 0.84 4.84 -17.38
C THR A 61 0.04 5.90 -16.64
N TYR A 62 -0.77 5.49 -15.66
CA TYR A 62 -1.55 6.42 -14.85
C TYR A 62 -0.67 7.24 -13.90
N ASP A 63 0.35 6.64 -13.28
CA ASP A 63 1.33 7.33 -12.42
C ASP A 63 2.10 8.41 -13.21
N SER A 64 2.43 8.15 -14.48
CA SER A 64 3.02 9.16 -15.38
C SER A 64 2.06 10.31 -15.69
N LEU A 65 0.80 10.02 -16.00
CA LEU A 65 -0.20 11.08 -16.25
C LEU A 65 -0.48 11.91 -14.99
N GLN A 66 -0.48 11.26 -13.82
CA GLN A 66 -0.55 11.90 -12.53
C GLN A 66 0.67 12.86 -12.34
N ALA A 67 1.90 12.35 -12.46
CA ALA A 67 3.11 13.13 -12.24
C ALA A 67 3.23 14.32 -13.21
N PHE A 68 2.74 14.17 -14.44
CA PHE A 68 2.65 15.27 -15.41
C PHE A 68 1.75 16.40 -14.90
N ALA A 69 0.52 16.09 -14.47
CA ALA A 69 -0.41 17.07 -13.92
C ALA A 69 0.15 17.74 -12.65
N SER A 70 0.76 16.95 -11.76
CA SER A 70 1.40 17.41 -10.53
C SER A 70 2.55 18.38 -10.78
N SER A 71 3.34 18.15 -11.84
CA SER A 71 4.45 19.03 -12.21
C SER A 71 3.94 20.41 -12.65
N ILE A 72 2.83 20.47 -13.38
CA ILE A 72 2.21 21.74 -13.80
C ILE A 72 1.61 22.47 -12.59
N SER A 73 0.84 21.78 -11.74
CA SER A 73 0.20 22.39 -10.57
C SER A 73 1.23 22.89 -9.56
N SER A 74 2.35 22.18 -9.40
CA SER A 74 3.46 22.59 -8.54
C SER A 74 4.09 23.90 -8.99
N LEU A 75 4.24 24.15 -10.30
CA LEU A 75 4.78 25.42 -10.79
C LEU A 75 3.83 26.60 -10.53
N LEU A 76 2.52 26.41 -10.67
CA LEU A 76 1.51 27.42 -10.34
C LEU A 76 1.49 27.73 -8.84
N ALA A 77 1.50 26.70 -7.99
CA ALA A 77 1.58 26.85 -6.55
C ALA A 77 2.88 27.56 -6.13
N ASN A 78 4.03 27.19 -6.71
CA ASN A 78 5.31 27.83 -6.45
C ASN A 78 5.31 29.32 -6.80
N ARG A 79 4.69 29.73 -7.92
CA ARG A 79 4.52 31.16 -8.24
C ARG A 79 3.77 31.89 -7.11
N ALA A 80 2.69 31.32 -6.62
CA ALA A 80 1.92 31.91 -5.52
C ALA A 80 2.74 31.98 -4.22
N VAL A 81 3.51 30.95 -3.88
CA VAL A 81 4.40 31.01 -2.70
C VAL A 81 5.44 32.13 -2.85
N LEU A 82 6.06 32.29 -4.02
CA LEU A 82 7.05 33.35 -4.25
C LEU A 82 6.42 34.75 -4.11
N GLU A 83 5.23 34.97 -4.70
CA GLU A 83 4.45 36.20 -4.50
C GLU A 83 4.11 36.40 -3.01
N GLY A 84 3.68 35.34 -2.32
CA GLY A 84 3.37 35.34 -0.89
C GLY A 84 4.55 35.68 0.02
N LEU A 85 5.77 35.30 -0.36
CA LEU A 85 7.01 35.68 0.32
C LEU A 85 7.47 37.11 -0.02
N GLY A 86 6.78 37.81 -0.92
CA GLY A 86 7.07 39.18 -1.32
C GLY A 86 8.14 39.30 -2.41
N VAL A 87 8.38 38.24 -3.18
CA VAL A 87 9.21 38.34 -4.38
C VAL A 87 8.51 39.26 -5.38
N GLY A 88 9.17 40.37 -5.72
CA GLY A 88 8.61 41.43 -6.57
C GLY A 88 8.04 42.63 -5.80
N ASP A 89 8.03 42.60 -4.46
CA ASP A 89 7.66 43.73 -3.61
C ASP A 89 8.91 44.40 -3.02
N SER A 90 9.17 45.65 -3.41
CA SER A 90 10.32 46.43 -2.93
C SER A 90 10.28 46.74 -1.43
N SER A 91 9.11 46.62 -0.80
CA SER A 91 8.93 46.83 0.64
C SER A 91 9.09 45.56 1.47
N SER A 92 9.17 44.38 0.83
CA SER A 92 9.34 43.11 1.52
C SER A 92 10.79 42.91 1.98
N SER A 93 10.96 42.40 3.21
CA SER A 93 12.27 42.06 3.76
C SER A 93 12.68 40.65 3.35
N PRO A 94 13.80 40.47 2.61
CA PRO A 94 14.33 39.14 2.29
C PRO A 94 14.63 38.31 3.55
N THR A 95 15.11 38.96 4.61
CA THR A 95 15.36 38.34 5.92
C THR A 95 14.06 37.86 6.57
N GLY A 96 13.00 38.67 6.51
CA GLY A 96 11.68 38.28 7.01
C GLY A 96 11.11 37.06 6.28
N ALA A 97 11.22 37.04 4.94
CA ALA A 97 10.82 35.89 4.12
C ALA A 97 11.63 34.62 4.45
N LEU A 98 12.94 34.77 4.69
CA LEU A 98 13.80 33.67 5.10
C LEU A 98 13.40 33.10 6.47
N ILE A 99 13.15 33.94 7.47
CA ILE A 99 12.71 33.51 8.81
C ILE A 99 11.38 32.76 8.75
N LEU A 100 10.43 33.29 7.98
CA LEU A 100 9.12 32.68 7.73
C LEU A 100 9.28 31.27 7.13
N LYS A 101 10.15 31.14 6.11
CA LYS A 101 10.45 29.86 5.47
C LYS A 101 11.12 28.87 6.43
N ILE A 102 12.17 29.28 7.14
CA ILE A 102 12.91 28.40 8.07
C ILE A 102 12.01 27.87 9.20
N THR A 103 11.09 28.72 9.69
CA THR A 103 10.12 28.31 10.72
C THR A 103 9.19 27.22 10.18
N GLY A 104 8.66 27.41 8.96
CA GLY A 104 7.89 26.38 8.25
C GLY A 104 8.67 25.08 8.06
N ASP A 105 9.91 25.16 7.58
CA ASP A 105 10.76 23.99 7.31
C ASP A 105 11.07 23.19 8.59
N THR A 106 11.29 23.87 9.72
CA THR A 106 11.59 23.23 11.02
C THR A 106 10.40 22.40 11.50
N ILE A 107 9.20 22.98 11.48
CA ILE A 107 7.97 22.29 11.90
C ILE A 107 7.67 21.13 10.95
N SER A 108 7.86 21.34 9.64
CA SER A 108 7.65 20.32 8.61
C SER A 108 8.53 19.09 8.84
N ARG A 109 9.80 19.27 9.20
CA ARG A 109 10.73 18.16 9.50
C ARG A 109 10.33 17.39 10.76
N ILE A 110 9.88 18.08 11.80
CA ILE A 110 9.33 17.43 13.01
C ILE A 110 8.10 16.61 12.64
N ALA A 111 7.20 17.15 11.81
CA ALA A 111 6.02 16.44 11.33
C ALA A 111 6.39 15.19 10.52
N THR A 112 7.41 15.24 9.65
CA THR A 112 7.94 14.08 8.92
C THR A 112 8.31 12.95 9.88
N ILE A 113 9.10 13.24 10.91
CA ILE A 113 9.59 12.26 11.88
C ILE A 113 8.41 11.65 12.67
N LEU A 114 7.52 12.51 13.19
CA LEU A 114 6.38 12.06 13.99
C LEU A 114 5.40 11.21 13.17
N PHE A 115 5.14 11.60 11.92
CA PHE A 115 4.23 10.86 11.04
C PHE A 115 4.84 9.51 10.63
N ALA A 116 6.11 9.47 10.24
CA ALA A 116 6.82 8.23 9.94
C ALA A 116 6.83 7.27 11.14
N HIS A 117 7.09 7.78 12.34
CA HIS A 117 7.07 6.98 13.57
C HIS A 117 5.68 6.40 13.87
N ARG A 118 4.61 7.20 13.73
CA ARG A 118 3.26 6.76 14.08
C ARG A 118 2.59 5.88 13.03
N MET A 119 2.80 6.17 11.75
CA MET A 119 2.04 5.55 10.65
C MET A 119 2.85 4.54 9.84
N GLY A 120 4.18 4.48 10.00
CA GLY A 120 5.06 3.68 9.14
C GLY A 120 4.63 2.22 8.99
N GLN A 121 4.17 1.59 10.07
CA GLN A 121 3.71 0.19 10.07
C GLN A 121 2.37 -0.04 9.36
N ALA A 122 1.56 1.00 9.17
CA ALA A 122 0.30 0.91 8.46
C ALA A 122 0.46 1.12 6.95
N ILE A 123 1.53 1.79 6.51
CA ILE A 123 1.68 2.22 5.11
C ILE A 123 1.86 1.04 4.17
N GLU A 124 2.70 0.05 4.49
CA GLU A 124 2.90 -1.10 3.61
C GLU A 124 1.63 -1.96 3.45
N PRO A 125 0.94 -2.39 4.54
CA PRO A 125 -0.34 -3.10 4.45
C PRO A 125 -1.41 -2.37 3.63
N GLU A 126 -1.51 -1.05 3.82
CA GLU A 126 -2.54 -0.20 3.23
C GLU A 126 -1.95 0.70 2.12
N CYS A 127 -0.92 0.23 1.42
CA CYS A 127 -0.12 1.06 0.50
C CYS A 127 -0.95 1.73 -0.59
N LYS A 128 -1.98 1.06 -1.11
CA LYS A 128 -2.89 1.62 -2.11
C LYS A 128 -3.65 2.84 -1.57
N PHE A 129 -4.12 2.78 -0.33
CA PHE A 129 -4.79 3.91 0.34
C PHE A 129 -3.80 5.04 0.62
N TYR A 130 -2.62 4.74 1.18
CA TYR A 130 -1.63 5.76 1.50
C TYR A 130 -1.02 6.42 0.26
N ARG A 131 -0.91 5.69 -0.87
CA ARG A 131 -0.50 6.26 -2.15
C ARG A 131 -1.51 7.29 -2.65
N PHE A 132 -2.81 7.01 -2.53
CA PHE A 132 -3.85 7.98 -2.86
C PHE A 132 -3.93 9.14 -1.85
N LEU A 133 -3.81 8.85 -0.56
CA LEU A 133 -3.85 9.85 0.51
C LEU A 133 -2.69 10.86 0.41
N ALA A 134 -1.52 10.41 -0.06
CA ALA A 134 -0.37 11.29 -0.28
C ALA A 134 -0.72 12.45 -1.21
N ASP A 135 -1.43 12.17 -2.31
CA ASP A 135 -1.84 13.21 -3.27
C ASP A 135 -2.90 14.14 -2.69
N ILE A 136 -3.81 13.65 -1.84
CA ILE A 136 -4.73 14.54 -1.10
C ILE A 136 -3.94 15.54 -0.25
N PHE A 137 -2.89 15.07 0.45
CA PHE A 137 -2.04 15.97 1.23
C PHE A 137 -1.29 16.96 0.33
N ASN A 138 -0.74 16.49 -0.79
CA ASN A 138 -0.06 17.35 -1.76
C ASN A 138 -0.98 18.46 -2.29
N ASP A 139 -2.15 18.07 -2.80
CA ASP A 139 -3.08 18.99 -3.45
C ASP A 139 -3.63 20.00 -2.44
N SER A 140 -3.93 19.53 -1.22
CA SER A 140 -4.31 20.42 -0.11
C SER A 140 -3.21 21.43 0.21
N ALA A 141 -1.94 21.02 0.21
CA ALA A 141 -0.82 21.94 0.42
C ALA A 141 -0.70 22.97 -0.72
N GLN A 142 -0.89 22.54 -1.97
CA GLN A 142 -0.87 23.43 -3.14
C GLN A 142 -2.03 24.45 -3.09
N PHE A 143 -3.22 24.06 -2.64
CA PHE A 143 -4.32 25.03 -2.44
C PHE A 143 -4.03 26.03 -1.32
N LEU A 144 -3.37 25.60 -0.23
CA LEU A 144 -2.90 26.51 0.81
C LEU A 144 -1.86 27.50 0.25
N ASP A 145 -0.97 27.06 -0.63
CA ASP A 145 0.01 27.93 -1.29
C ASP A 145 -0.64 29.05 -2.10
N LEU A 146 -1.71 28.74 -2.84
CA LEU A 146 -2.47 29.73 -3.60
C LEU A 146 -3.10 30.82 -2.72
N LEU A 147 -3.35 30.52 -1.44
CA LEU A 147 -3.86 31.50 -0.47
C LEU A 147 -2.76 32.43 0.06
N THR A 148 -1.49 32.00 0.03
CA THR A 148 -0.39 32.74 0.68
C THR A 148 -0.24 34.21 0.24
N PRO A 149 -0.46 34.61 -1.03
CA PRO A 149 -0.38 36.02 -1.44
C PRO A 149 -1.46 36.90 -0.82
N ALA A 150 -2.64 36.34 -0.51
CA ALA A 150 -3.78 37.10 -0.04
C ALA A 150 -3.76 37.35 1.48
N LEU A 151 -2.79 36.78 2.21
CA LEU A 151 -2.81 36.74 3.67
C LEU A 151 -1.84 37.76 4.30
N PRO A 152 -2.22 38.38 5.43
CA PRO A 152 -1.31 39.16 6.25
C PRO A 152 -0.33 38.25 7.01
N TYR A 153 0.70 38.82 7.64
CA TYR A 153 1.86 38.10 8.18
C TYR A 153 1.53 36.89 9.09
N PHE A 154 0.71 37.07 10.14
CA PHE A 154 0.42 35.99 11.09
C PHE A 154 -0.41 34.83 10.48
N PRO A 155 -1.54 35.09 9.79
CA PRO A 155 -2.25 34.03 9.05
C PRO A 155 -1.39 33.36 7.97
N LYS A 156 -0.54 34.13 7.26
CA LYS A 156 0.38 33.61 6.25
C LYS A 156 1.36 32.61 6.84
N LEU A 157 1.93 32.89 8.01
CA LEU A 157 2.77 31.93 8.74
C LEU A 157 2.03 30.64 9.05
N GLY A 158 0.79 30.72 9.55
CA GLY A 158 -0.04 29.55 9.83
C GLY A 158 -0.27 28.69 8.58
N VAL A 159 -0.58 29.32 7.44
CA VAL A 159 -0.82 28.64 6.16
C VAL A 159 0.45 28.01 5.60
N ILE A 160 1.59 28.70 5.63
CA ILE A 160 2.89 28.16 5.18
C ILE A 160 3.28 26.94 6.03
N VAL A 161 3.09 27.02 7.35
CA VAL A 161 3.37 25.89 8.26
C VAL A 161 2.44 24.72 7.97
N ALA A 162 1.14 24.96 7.81
CA ALA A 162 0.16 23.91 7.49
C ALA A 162 0.47 23.24 6.14
N ALA A 163 0.77 24.02 5.10
CA ALA A 163 1.19 23.51 3.79
C ALA A 163 2.48 22.70 3.89
N GLY A 164 3.46 23.17 4.66
CA GLY A 164 4.72 22.45 4.92
C GLY A 164 4.50 21.09 5.59
N VAL A 165 3.66 21.05 6.63
CA VAL A 165 3.26 19.80 7.32
C VAL A 165 2.58 18.85 6.33
N LEU A 166 1.62 19.32 5.53
CA LEU A 166 0.94 18.49 4.53
C LEU A 166 1.92 17.92 3.49
N ARG A 167 2.88 18.71 2.99
CA ARG A 167 3.94 18.19 2.10
C ARG A 167 4.81 17.14 2.77
N SER A 168 5.14 17.32 4.05
CA SER A 168 5.87 16.30 4.82
C SER A 168 5.10 15.00 4.95
N LEU A 169 3.79 15.07 5.21
CA LEU A 169 2.90 13.91 5.29
C LEU A 169 2.80 13.21 3.92
N CYS A 170 2.63 13.98 2.84
CA CYS A 170 2.70 13.50 1.47
C CYS A 170 4.01 12.75 1.20
N GLY A 171 5.16 13.37 1.49
CA GLY A 171 6.48 12.79 1.22
C GLY A 171 6.69 11.43 1.91
N VAL A 172 6.26 11.29 3.17
CA VAL A 172 6.35 10.00 3.88
C VAL A 172 5.40 8.96 3.27
N ALA A 173 4.13 9.33 3.08
CA ALA A 173 3.11 8.41 2.56
C ALA A 173 3.42 7.95 1.13
N ALA A 174 3.80 8.89 0.24
CA ALA A 174 4.17 8.62 -1.15
C ALA A 174 5.39 7.70 -1.23
N ASN A 175 6.48 8.03 -0.53
CA ASN A 175 7.72 7.26 -0.62
C ASN A 175 7.57 5.83 -0.07
N ALA A 176 6.95 5.66 1.09
CA ALA A 176 6.79 4.34 1.70
C ALA A 176 5.77 3.46 0.94
N SER A 177 4.66 4.05 0.47
CA SER A 177 3.71 3.31 -0.38
C SER A 177 4.31 2.99 -1.75
N LYS A 178 5.13 3.88 -2.33
CA LYS A 178 5.89 3.60 -3.57
C LYS A 178 6.84 2.44 -3.40
N ALA A 179 7.66 2.44 -2.35
CA ALA A 179 8.56 1.32 -2.07
C ALA A 179 7.81 -0.03 -1.99
N SER A 180 6.62 -0.04 -1.35
CA SER A 180 5.77 -1.24 -1.24
C SER A 180 5.24 -1.69 -2.61
N LEU A 181 4.81 -0.75 -3.46
CA LEU A 181 4.32 -1.03 -4.80
C LEU A 181 5.45 -1.49 -5.74
N SER A 182 6.61 -0.85 -5.72
CA SER A 182 7.78 -1.25 -6.51
C SER A 182 8.26 -2.64 -6.12
N ALA A 183 8.20 -2.99 -4.82
CA ALA A 183 8.48 -4.35 -4.33
C ALA A 183 7.46 -5.38 -4.85
N HIS A 184 6.17 -5.02 -4.92
CA HIS A 184 5.14 -5.87 -5.53
C HIS A 184 5.40 -6.10 -7.03
N PHE A 185 5.81 -5.05 -7.76
CA PHE A 185 6.06 -5.13 -9.20
C PHE A 185 7.28 -5.95 -9.57
N ALA A 186 8.31 -6.02 -8.72
CA ALA A 186 9.53 -6.77 -8.98
C ALA A 186 9.32 -8.28 -8.83
N LEU A 187 9.63 -9.07 -9.86
CA LEU A 187 9.48 -10.54 -9.83
C LEU A 187 10.80 -11.31 -9.74
N THR A 188 11.90 -10.77 -10.26
CA THR A 188 13.15 -11.51 -10.45
C THR A 188 14.30 -10.98 -9.61
N GLY A 189 13.99 -10.46 -8.42
CA GLY A 189 14.99 -9.77 -7.57
C GLY A 189 15.50 -8.46 -8.18
N ASN A 190 14.76 -7.88 -9.12
CA ASN A 190 15.10 -6.70 -9.91
C ASN A 190 14.63 -5.38 -9.29
N LEU A 191 14.32 -5.33 -7.99
CA LEU A 191 13.74 -4.16 -7.33
C LEU A 191 14.60 -2.88 -7.49
N ALA A 192 15.92 -3.00 -7.35
CA ALA A 192 16.81 -1.85 -7.48
C ALA A 192 16.83 -1.29 -8.92
N GLU A 193 16.86 -2.16 -9.92
CA GLU A 193 16.79 -1.75 -11.32
C GLU A 193 15.41 -1.15 -11.65
N LEU A 194 14.34 -1.81 -11.22
CA LEU A 194 12.97 -1.34 -11.38
C LEU A 194 12.81 0.08 -10.82
N ASN A 195 13.29 0.34 -9.59
CA ASN A 195 13.28 1.68 -9.00
C ASN A 195 14.06 2.70 -9.84
N ALA A 196 15.21 2.32 -10.40
CA ALA A 196 16.00 3.21 -11.27
C ALA A 196 15.27 3.54 -12.58
N LYS A 197 14.56 2.56 -13.15
CA LYS A 197 13.72 2.74 -14.36
C LYS A 197 12.50 3.60 -14.08
N GLU A 198 11.79 3.35 -12.98
CA GLU A 198 10.68 4.20 -12.52
C GLU A 198 11.13 5.65 -12.28
N ALA A 199 12.29 5.87 -11.64
CA ALA A 199 12.84 7.21 -11.46
C ALA A 199 13.15 7.91 -12.80
N SER A 200 13.60 7.15 -13.80
CA SER A 200 13.83 7.69 -15.15
C SER A 200 12.52 8.07 -15.86
N GLN A 201 11.47 7.24 -15.70
CA GLN A 201 10.12 7.53 -16.20
C GLN A 201 9.55 8.80 -15.54
N GLU A 202 9.63 8.91 -14.21
CA GLU A 202 9.19 10.08 -13.46
C GLU A 202 9.95 11.35 -13.89
N THR A 203 11.27 11.23 -14.10
CA THR A 203 12.11 12.36 -14.55
C THR A 203 11.68 12.90 -15.92
N VAL A 204 11.51 12.03 -16.93
CA VAL A 204 11.13 12.50 -18.27
C VAL A 204 9.74 13.12 -18.28
N VAL A 205 8.80 12.54 -17.55
CA VAL A 205 7.44 13.07 -17.37
C VAL A 205 7.48 14.43 -16.67
N SER A 206 8.28 14.57 -15.62
CA SER A 206 8.44 15.84 -14.90
C SER A 206 9.05 16.91 -15.78
N LEU A 207 10.06 16.59 -16.61
CA LEU A 207 10.63 17.53 -17.58
C LEU A 207 9.58 18.07 -18.57
N LEU A 208 8.74 17.19 -19.10
CA LEU A 208 7.64 17.57 -19.99
C LEU A 208 6.59 18.43 -19.25
N GLY A 209 6.22 18.03 -18.03
CA GLY A 209 5.31 18.78 -17.18
C GLY A 209 5.85 20.16 -16.82
N MET A 210 7.14 20.29 -16.54
CA MET A 210 7.80 21.57 -16.27
C MET A 210 7.85 22.46 -17.52
N LEU A 211 8.10 21.90 -18.70
CA LEU A 211 8.08 22.65 -19.96
C LEU A 211 6.70 23.25 -20.22
N VAL A 212 5.66 22.42 -20.14
CA VAL A 212 4.26 22.86 -20.31
C VAL A 212 3.86 23.84 -19.21
N GLY A 213 4.16 23.51 -17.95
CA GLY A 213 3.83 24.35 -16.81
C GLY A 213 4.52 25.71 -16.84
N SER A 214 5.74 25.81 -17.39
CA SER A 214 6.42 27.10 -17.59
C SER A 214 5.70 27.98 -18.61
N LEU A 215 5.18 27.39 -19.69
CA LEU A 215 4.35 28.11 -20.66
C LEU A 215 3.03 28.57 -20.02
N VAL A 216 2.37 27.69 -19.26
CA VAL A 216 1.14 28.01 -18.52
C VAL A 216 1.35 29.15 -17.53
N VAL A 217 2.41 29.09 -16.71
CA VAL A 217 2.76 30.14 -15.74
C VAL A 217 2.97 31.48 -16.42
N ARG A 218 3.56 31.49 -17.63
CA ARG A 218 3.77 32.71 -18.43
C ARG A 218 2.50 33.26 -19.06
N MET A 219 1.59 32.38 -19.50
CA MET A 219 0.38 32.78 -20.25
C MET A 219 -0.81 33.09 -19.35
N VAL A 220 -0.86 32.52 -18.15
CA VAL A 220 -1.99 32.62 -17.22
C VAL A 220 -1.57 33.46 -16.01
N GLU A 221 -2.05 34.70 -15.95
CA GLU A 221 -1.81 35.61 -14.83
C GLU A 221 -3.05 35.85 -13.96
N ASP A 222 -4.25 35.73 -14.55
CA ASP A 222 -5.49 35.96 -13.83
C ASP A 222 -5.68 34.92 -12.71
N LYS A 223 -5.88 35.42 -11.48
CA LYS A 223 -5.98 34.58 -10.28
C LYS A 223 -7.17 33.62 -10.35
N GLN A 224 -8.32 34.05 -10.88
CA GLN A 224 -9.49 33.16 -10.99
C GLN A 224 -9.23 32.03 -11.98
N VAL A 225 -8.55 32.33 -13.09
CA VAL A 225 -8.14 31.31 -14.07
C VAL A 225 -7.13 30.33 -13.46
N VAL A 226 -6.16 30.81 -12.66
CA VAL A 226 -5.22 29.93 -11.94
C VAL A 226 -5.95 29.00 -10.98
N TRP A 227 -6.89 29.51 -10.17
CA TRP A 227 -7.70 28.68 -9.28
C TRP A 227 -8.54 27.64 -10.03
N GLY A 228 -9.17 28.05 -11.13
CA GLY A 228 -9.91 27.14 -12.03
C GLY A 228 -9.04 26.03 -12.59
N LEU A 229 -7.85 26.39 -13.10
CA LEU A 229 -6.89 25.44 -13.64
C LEU A 229 -6.35 24.49 -12.56
N MET A 230 -6.06 24.99 -11.36
CA MET A 230 -5.61 24.19 -10.22
C MET A 230 -6.66 23.16 -9.79
N MET A 231 -7.95 23.51 -9.81
CA MET A 231 -9.03 22.53 -9.55
C MET A 231 -9.07 21.43 -10.62
N VAL A 232 -8.90 21.78 -11.90
CA VAL A 232 -8.87 20.79 -12.99
C VAL A 232 -7.63 19.89 -12.87
N LEU A 233 -6.45 20.47 -12.64
CA LEU A 233 -5.22 19.70 -12.48
C LEU A 233 -5.27 18.78 -11.27
N ALA A 234 -5.76 19.23 -10.12
CA ALA A 234 -5.95 18.40 -8.93
C ALA A 234 -6.97 17.27 -9.18
N ALA A 235 -8.06 17.55 -9.90
CA ALA A 235 -9.04 16.51 -10.27
C ALA A 235 -8.42 15.45 -11.18
N VAL A 236 -7.62 15.85 -12.18
CA VAL A 236 -6.88 14.93 -13.05
C VAL A 236 -5.86 14.14 -12.24
N HIS A 237 -5.08 14.81 -11.39
CA HIS A 237 -4.07 14.23 -10.52
C HIS A 237 -4.66 13.09 -9.67
N LEU A 238 -5.71 13.37 -8.90
CA LEU A 238 -6.39 12.39 -8.06
C LEU A 238 -7.06 11.28 -8.89
N ALA A 239 -7.70 11.62 -10.02
CA ALA A 239 -8.33 10.62 -10.87
C ALA A 239 -7.32 9.63 -11.47
N MET A 240 -6.15 10.11 -11.88
CA MET A 240 -5.07 9.26 -12.39
C MET A 240 -4.49 8.39 -11.29
N ASN A 241 -4.17 8.92 -10.11
CA ASN A 241 -3.70 8.10 -8.98
C ASN A 241 -4.74 7.03 -8.60
N TYR A 242 -6.02 7.41 -8.49
CA TYR A 242 -7.08 6.44 -8.22
C TYR A 242 -7.08 5.30 -9.24
N ARG A 243 -7.00 5.61 -10.54
CA ARG A 243 -6.89 4.58 -11.59
C ARG A 243 -5.63 3.75 -11.47
N ALA A 244 -4.47 4.38 -11.21
CA ALA A 244 -3.19 3.70 -11.00
C ALA A 244 -3.31 2.65 -9.90
N VAL A 245 -3.71 3.06 -8.69
CA VAL A 245 -3.84 2.11 -7.59
C VAL A 245 -4.93 1.08 -7.85
N ARG A 246 -6.05 1.40 -8.52
CA ARG A 246 -7.08 0.39 -8.87
C ARG A 246 -6.56 -0.72 -9.79
N CYS A 247 -5.54 -0.47 -10.61
CA CYS A 247 -4.93 -1.50 -11.47
C CYS A 247 -4.11 -2.53 -10.69
N VAL A 248 -3.61 -2.20 -9.49
CA VAL A 248 -2.67 -3.04 -8.76
C VAL A 248 -3.35 -4.26 -8.16
N GLN A 249 -2.84 -5.45 -8.46
CA GLN A 249 -3.33 -6.75 -7.99
C GLN A 249 -2.41 -7.28 -6.87
N MET A 250 -2.48 -6.65 -5.68
CA MET A 250 -1.64 -7.02 -4.54
C MET A 250 -1.83 -8.50 -4.16
N ARG A 251 -0.74 -9.24 -4.05
CA ARG A 251 -0.73 -10.64 -3.62
C ARG A 251 -0.73 -10.83 -2.10
N SER A 252 -0.44 -9.76 -1.35
CA SER A 252 -0.45 -9.77 0.11
C SER A 252 -1.86 -9.62 0.67
N LEU A 253 -2.15 -10.28 1.78
CA LEU A 253 -3.45 -10.16 2.46
C LEU A 253 -3.40 -9.08 3.54
N ASN A 254 -3.95 -7.90 3.22
CA ASN A 254 -4.35 -6.96 4.26
C ASN A 254 -5.73 -7.34 4.81
N ARG A 255 -6.22 -6.59 5.80
CA ARG A 255 -7.50 -6.87 6.46
C ARG A 255 -8.66 -6.94 5.50
N GLN A 256 -8.76 -5.97 4.58
CA GLN A 256 -9.85 -5.90 3.62
C GLN A 256 -9.80 -7.06 2.61
N ARG A 257 -8.62 -7.34 2.02
CA ARG A 257 -8.46 -8.44 1.05
C ARG A 257 -8.75 -9.79 1.70
N ALA A 258 -8.25 -10.02 2.91
CA ALA A 258 -8.57 -11.23 3.67
C ALA A 258 -10.07 -11.37 3.96
N THR A 259 -10.73 -10.28 4.39
CA THR A 259 -12.18 -10.28 4.62
C THR A 259 -12.97 -10.60 3.35
N ILE A 260 -12.58 -10.04 2.20
CA ILE A 260 -13.25 -10.32 0.91
C ILE A 260 -13.13 -11.81 0.56
N VAL A 261 -11.94 -12.39 0.64
CA VAL A 261 -11.74 -13.80 0.26
C VAL A 261 -12.45 -14.74 1.22
N PHE A 262 -12.33 -14.51 2.52
CA PHE A 262 -12.99 -15.36 3.52
C PHE A 262 -14.51 -15.27 3.44
N ARG A 263 -15.07 -14.08 3.15
CA ARG A 263 -16.51 -13.94 2.95
C ARG A 263 -16.99 -14.66 1.70
N GLU A 264 -16.24 -14.60 0.59
CA GLU A 264 -16.58 -15.38 -0.61
C GLU A 264 -16.59 -16.89 -0.32
N TRP A 265 -15.59 -17.36 0.42
CA TRP A 265 -15.50 -18.76 0.81
C TRP A 265 -16.69 -19.18 1.69
N LEU A 266 -17.11 -18.35 2.64
CA LEU A 266 -18.29 -18.61 3.48
C LEU A 266 -19.62 -18.58 2.73
N GLU A 267 -19.71 -17.80 1.66
CA GLU A 267 -20.93 -17.66 0.86
C GLU A 267 -21.04 -18.75 -0.23
N HIS A 268 -19.92 -19.07 -0.89
CA HIS A 268 -19.91 -19.87 -2.13
C HIS A 268 -18.94 -21.05 -2.12
N ASN A 269 -18.20 -21.26 -1.02
CA ASN A 269 -17.12 -22.25 -0.92
C ASN A 269 -16.05 -22.11 -2.03
N ALA A 270 -15.79 -20.87 -2.42
CA ALA A 270 -14.86 -20.50 -3.50
C ALA A 270 -13.76 -19.57 -2.98
N ILE A 271 -12.54 -19.73 -3.51
CA ILE A 271 -11.40 -18.87 -3.22
C ILE A 271 -11.15 -17.94 -4.40
N LEU A 272 -11.20 -16.64 -4.16
CA LEU A 272 -10.92 -15.63 -5.17
C LEU A 272 -9.42 -15.46 -5.39
N THR A 273 -9.02 -15.16 -6.63
CA THR A 273 -7.64 -14.79 -6.97
C THR A 273 -7.34 -13.33 -6.60
N PRO A 274 -6.06 -12.92 -6.52
CA PRO A 274 -5.67 -11.52 -6.33
C PRO A 274 -6.31 -10.55 -7.32
N GLU A 275 -6.43 -10.95 -8.59
CA GLU A 275 -7.11 -10.17 -9.62
C GLU A 275 -8.59 -9.92 -9.29
N GLN A 276 -9.32 -10.98 -8.95
CA GLN A 276 -10.74 -10.90 -8.63
C GLN A 276 -10.99 -10.05 -7.38
N VAL A 277 -10.13 -10.15 -6.37
CA VAL A 277 -10.22 -9.32 -5.16
C VAL A 277 -9.84 -7.88 -5.44
N ALA A 278 -8.83 -7.63 -6.28
CA ALA A 278 -8.47 -6.28 -6.69
C ALA A 278 -9.67 -5.55 -7.32
N LEU A 279 -10.53 -6.23 -8.08
CA LEU A 279 -11.76 -5.64 -8.63
C LEU A 279 -12.80 -5.26 -7.56
N ARG A 280 -12.83 -5.95 -6.41
CA ARG A 280 -13.79 -5.75 -5.32
C ARG A 280 -13.29 -4.82 -4.21
N GLU A 281 -11.99 -4.73 -3.98
CA GLU A 281 -11.43 -3.92 -2.89
C GLU A 281 -11.69 -2.42 -3.09
N SER A 282 -11.90 -1.70 -2.00
CA SER A 282 -12.10 -0.26 -2.02
C SER A 282 -10.84 0.47 -1.57
N ILE A 283 -10.42 1.47 -2.33
CA ILE A 283 -9.27 2.31 -1.95
C ILE A 283 -9.60 3.22 -0.76
N LEU A 284 -10.85 3.70 -0.66
CA LEU A 284 -11.23 4.76 0.29
C LEU A 284 -12.06 4.28 1.48
N ARG A 285 -12.69 3.11 1.36
CA ARG A 285 -13.62 2.58 2.35
C ARG A 285 -13.10 1.24 2.90
N GLN A 286 -13.55 0.91 4.11
CA GLN A 286 -13.42 -0.43 4.69
C GLN A 286 -11.99 -0.96 4.97
N GLY A 287 -10.94 -0.13 4.86
CA GLY A 287 -9.56 -0.54 5.18
C GLY A 287 -9.25 -0.76 6.68
N ARG A 288 -10.15 -0.40 7.60
CA ARG A 288 -9.90 -0.48 9.07
C ARG A 288 -10.30 -1.81 9.71
N GLY A 289 -10.41 -2.88 8.92
CA GLY A 289 -10.86 -4.16 9.45
C GLY A 289 -12.37 -4.20 9.70
N ASN A 290 -13.14 -3.51 8.87
CA ASN A 290 -14.59 -3.52 8.94
C ASN A 290 -15.10 -4.93 8.60
N LEU A 291 -16.03 -5.43 9.40
CA LEU A 291 -16.66 -6.73 9.25
C LEU A 291 -18.19 -6.56 9.26
N ALA A 292 -18.88 -7.50 8.66
CA ALA A 292 -20.33 -7.53 8.65
C ALA A 292 -20.84 -8.96 8.67
N SER A 293 -22.04 -9.12 9.21
CA SER A 293 -22.83 -10.33 9.15
C SER A 293 -23.23 -10.72 7.73
N LYS A 294 -23.76 -11.94 7.57
CA LYS A 294 -24.22 -12.45 6.28
C LYS A 294 -25.30 -11.53 5.68
N THR A 295 -26.28 -11.13 6.48
CA THR A 295 -27.36 -10.23 6.06
C THR A 295 -26.90 -8.77 5.95
N GLY A 296 -25.86 -8.40 6.70
CA GLY A 296 -25.42 -7.00 6.86
C GLY A 296 -26.19 -6.23 7.93
N GLU A 297 -27.15 -6.85 8.63
CA GLU A 297 -27.87 -6.23 9.76
C GLU A 297 -26.93 -5.87 10.92
N TYR A 298 -25.90 -6.70 11.13
CA TYR A 298 -24.83 -6.45 12.08
C TYR A 298 -23.55 -6.01 11.38
N THR A 299 -22.98 -4.90 11.84
CA THR A 299 -21.72 -4.35 11.34
C THR A 299 -20.76 -4.02 12.48
N GLY A 300 -19.47 -4.06 12.19
CA GLY A 300 -18.46 -3.88 13.22
C GLY A 300 -17.06 -3.76 12.66
N PHE A 301 -16.08 -3.83 13.53
CA PHE A 301 -14.69 -3.94 13.14
C PHE A 301 -13.89 -4.86 14.05
N CYS A 302 -12.80 -5.38 13.50
CA CYS A 302 -11.81 -6.16 14.22
C CYS A 302 -10.45 -5.44 14.19
N GLU A 303 -9.78 -5.36 15.34
CA GLU A 303 -8.43 -4.84 15.46
C GLU A 303 -7.51 -5.78 16.26
N PHE A 304 -6.24 -5.85 15.85
CA PHE A 304 -5.19 -6.44 16.67
C PHE A 304 -4.77 -5.48 17.78
N GLY A 305 -4.56 -6.01 18.98
CA GLY A 305 -4.19 -5.24 20.17
C GLY A 305 -3.45 -6.08 21.20
N THR A 306 -3.32 -5.53 22.40
CA THR A 306 -2.69 -6.21 23.54
C THR A 306 -3.68 -7.11 24.28
N TYR A 307 -3.18 -8.00 25.13
CA TYR A 307 -4.04 -8.75 26.06
C TYR A 307 -4.89 -7.81 26.93
N GLY A 308 -4.34 -6.67 27.35
CA GLY A 308 -5.08 -5.65 28.10
C GLY A 308 -6.18 -4.99 27.26
N ASP A 309 -5.96 -4.80 25.96
CA ASP A 309 -6.99 -4.31 25.04
C ASP A 309 -8.15 -5.29 24.87
N VAL A 310 -7.86 -6.58 24.91
CA VAL A 310 -8.84 -7.66 24.85
C VAL A 310 -9.59 -7.80 26.18
N MET A 311 -8.86 -7.86 27.30
CA MET A 311 -9.47 -8.18 28.59
C MET A 311 -9.97 -6.98 29.38
N GLY A 312 -9.38 -5.80 29.20
CA GLY A 312 -9.67 -4.60 29.99
C GLY A 312 -10.73 -3.70 29.35
N TRP A 313 -11.06 -3.89 28.07
CA TRP A 313 -12.06 -3.07 27.41
C TRP A 313 -13.47 -3.58 27.75
N SER A 314 -14.30 -2.71 28.35
CA SER A 314 -15.68 -3.05 28.72
C SER A 314 -16.57 -1.82 28.54
N PRO A 315 -17.02 -1.55 27.30
CA PRO A 315 -17.93 -0.44 27.04
C PRO A 315 -19.29 -0.69 27.71
N ARG A 316 -19.84 0.34 28.38
CA ARG A 316 -21.13 0.23 29.08
C ARG A 316 -22.25 -0.18 28.12
N GLY A 317 -23.01 -1.19 28.52
CA GLY A 317 -24.20 -1.66 27.79
C GLY A 317 -23.89 -2.57 26.60
N TYR A 318 -22.66 -3.06 26.46
CA TYR A 318 -22.32 -4.13 25.53
C TYR A 318 -22.34 -5.46 26.24
N HIS A 319 -22.87 -6.47 25.58
CA HIS A 319 -22.63 -7.85 25.97
C HIS A 319 -21.23 -8.24 25.49
N ARG A 320 -20.50 -8.96 26.32
CA ARG A 320 -19.12 -9.39 26.05
C ARG A 320 -19.03 -10.89 26.11
N TYR A 321 -18.23 -11.43 25.21
CA TYR A 321 -17.85 -12.83 25.23
C TYR A 321 -16.42 -12.99 24.72
N ASP A 322 -15.70 -13.94 25.30
CA ASP A 322 -14.27 -14.15 25.06
C ASP A 322 -14.05 -15.54 24.44
N LEU A 323 -13.11 -15.61 23.51
CA LEU A 323 -12.63 -16.83 22.89
C LEU A 323 -11.12 -16.95 23.15
N GLU A 324 -10.70 -18.11 23.63
CA GLU A 324 -9.29 -18.45 23.77
C GLU A 324 -8.96 -19.67 22.91
N THR A 325 -7.94 -19.52 22.07
CA THR A 325 -7.39 -20.62 21.27
C THR A 325 -5.93 -20.85 21.63
N GLY A 326 -5.30 -21.89 21.07
CA GLY A 326 -3.85 -22.09 21.20
C GLY A 326 -3.02 -20.91 20.68
N GLY A 327 -3.53 -20.15 19.70
CA GLY A 327 -2.80 -19.09 19.02
C GLY A 327 -3.16 -17.65 19.43
N TYR A 328 -4.32 -17.40 20.02
CA TYR A 328 -4.74 -16.03 20.32
C TYR A 328 -5.84 -15.95 21.39
N PHE A 329 -6.05 -14.75 21.91
CA PHE A 329 -7.23 -14.34 22.67
C PHE A 329 -8.07 -13.42 21.80
N MET A 330 -9.39 -13.59 21.80
CA MET A 330 -10.31 -12.72 21.09
C MET A 330 -11.45 -12.31 22.03
N GLY A 331 -11.62 -11.00 22.19
CA GLY A 331 -12.75 -10.43 22.89
C GLY A 331 -13.74 -9.90 21.88
N ILE A 332 -15.02 -10.18 22.10
CA ILE A 332 -16.10 -9.75 21.22
C ILE A 332 -17.16 -9.04 22.06
N TRP A 333 -17.50 -7.83 21.63
CA TRP A 333 -18.51 -6.99 22.27
C TRP A 333 -19.57 -6.64 21.27
N HIS A 334 -20.85 -6.74 21.66
CA HIS A 334 -21.94 -6.28 20.80
C HIS A 334 -23.04 -5.54 21.54
N ARG A 335 -23.73 -4.68 20.79
CA ARG A 335 -24.88 -3.92 21.25
C ARG A 335 -25.74 -3.54 20.05
N ALA A 336 -26.99 -3.97 20.06
CA ALA A 336 -27.90 -3.82 18.92
C ALA A 336 -27.23 -4.35 17.62
N GLY A 337 -27.33 -3.62 16.51
CA GLY A 337 -26.71 -3.97 15.22
C GLY A 337 -25.19 -3.72 15.13
N ASN A 338 -24.50 -3.40 16.23
CA ASN A 338 -23.07 -3.10 16.20
C ASN A 338 -22.26 -4.11 17.02
N PHE A 339 -21.10 -4.50 16.48
CA PHE A 339 -20.13 -5.32 17.21
C PHE A 339 -18.69 -4.80 17.07
N TYR A 340 -17.84 -5.23 17.98
CA TYR A 340 -16.43 -4.89 18.04
C TYR A 340 -15.66 -6.14 18.43
N MET A 341 -14.56 -6.41 17.74
CA MET A 341 -13.68 -7.54 18.01
C MET A 341 -12.27 -7.05 18.25
N ARG A 342 -11.60 -7.63 19.24
CA ARG A 342 -10.18 -7.38 19.48
C ARG A 342 -9.44 -8.68 19.60
N VAL A 343 -8.29 -8.77 18.95
CA VAL A 343 -7.45 -9.97 18.93
C VAL A 343 -6.09 -9.67 19.53
N ALA A 344 -5.65 -10.50 20.47
CA ALA A 344 -4.30 -10.50 21.01
C ALA A 344 -3.63 -11.85 20.70
N LEU A 345 -2.60 -11.83 19.88
CA LEU A 345 -1.90 -13.05 19.43
C LEU A 345 -0.96 -13.55 20.52
N LYS A 346 -0.92 -14.87 20.75
CA LYS A 346 0.00 -15.51 21.71
C LYS A 346 1.41 -15.61 21.14
N GLU A 347 2.41 -15.68 22.01
CA GLU A 347 3.79 -15.99 21.60
C GLU A 347 3.86 -17.39 20.99
N GLY A 348 4.59 -17.53 19.87
CA GLY A 348 4.65 -18.79 19.13
C GLY A 348 3.42 -19.07 18.25
N ALA A 349 2.40 -18.21 18.28
CA ALA A 349 1.34 -18.25 17.28
C ALA A 349 1.93 -18.02 15.89
N GLY A 350 1.44 -18.78 14.91
CA GLY A 350 1.81 -18.61 13.49
C GLY A 350 1.27 -17.30 12.90
N SER A 351 0.92 -17.32 11.62
CA SER A 351 0.39 -16.14 10.93
C SER A 351 -0.88 -15.58 11.62
N PRO A 352 -1.06 -14.25 11.73
CA PRO A 352 -2.29 -13.63 12.23
C PRO A 352 -3.53 -13.96 11.39
N LEU A 353 -3.33 -14.55 10.22
CA LEU A 353 -4.38 -14.94 9.29
C LEU A 353 -5.42 -15.88 9.91
N SER A 354 -5.00 -16.82 10.77
CA SER A 354 -5.94 -17.73 11.45
C SER A 354 -6.89 -16.96 12.36
N ALA A 355 -6.36 -16.04 13.19
CA ALA A 355 -7.20 -15.22 14.06
C ALA A 355 -8.12 -14.26 13.27
N TRP A 356 -7.64 -13.75 12.12
CA TRP A 356 -8.48 -12.92 11.25
C TRP A 356 -9.59 -13.73 10.56
N PHE A 357 -9.29 -14.96 10.13
CA PHE A 357 -10.26 -15.89 9.57
C PHE A 357 -11.39 -16.15 10.58
N ASP A 358 -11.04 -16.46 11.82
CA ASP A 358 -12.03 -16.70 12.87
C ASP A 358 -12.86 -15.44 13.17
N ALA A 359 -12.25 -14.25 13.15
CA ALA A 359 -12.97 -12.99 13.31
C ALA A 359 -14.01 -12.76 12.18
N VAL A 360 -13.63 -13.02 10.92
CA VAL A 360 -14.56 -12.93 9.78
C VAL A 360 -15.67 -13.96 9.91
N HIS A 361 -15.34 -15.19 10.32
CA HIS A 361 -16.30 -16.26 10.51
C HIS A 361 -17.33 -15.92 11.60
N HIS A 362 -16.87 -15.44 12.76
CA HIS A 362 -17.75 -14.96 13.83
C HIS A 362 -18.64 -13.82 13.36
N ALA A 363 -18.06 -12.84 12.65
CA ALA A 363 -18.83 -11.72 12.13
C ALA A 363 -19.92 -12.18 11.16
N TYR A 364 -19.61 -13.10 10.24
CA TYR A 364 -20.55 -13.60 9.24
C TYR A 364 -21.78 -14.30 9.88
N HIS A 365 -21.57 -15.06 10.96
CA HIS A 365 -22.62 -15.81 11.65
C HIS A 365 -23.37 -15.05 12.76
N PHE A 366 -23.10 -13.75 12.94
CA PHE A 366 -23.73 -12.93 13.99
C PHE A 366 -25.27 -12.96 13.94
N ASP A 367 -25.84 -13.05 12.74
CA ASP A 367 -27.29 -13.09 12.50
C ASP A 367 -27.98 -14.28 13.19
N SER A 368 -27.35 -15.45 13.15
CA SER A 368 -27.90 -16.69 13.71
C SER A 368 -27.78 -16.68 15.23
N ALA A 369 -26.63 -16.27 15.74
CA ALA A 369 -26.35 -16.37 17.16
C ALA A 369 -27.19 -15.44 18.05
N LEU A 370 -27.65 -14.30 17.52
CA LEU A 370 -28.54 -13.40 18.27
C LEU A 370 -30.02 -13.79 18.16
N LYS A 371 -30.41 -14.59 17.16
CA LYS A 371 -31.77 -15.13 17.03
C LYS A 371 -32.01 -16.29 18.00
N ASP A 372 -31.01 -17.12 18.22
CA ASP A 372 -31.09 -18.29 19.11
C ASP A 372 -30.69 -17.98 20.58
N GLY A 373 -30.50 -16.69 20.90
CA GLY A 373 -30.03 -16.24 22.21
C GLY A 373 -28.51 -16.33 22.35
N LEU A 374 -27.91 -15.40 23.11
CA LEU A 374 -26.45 -15.29 23.31
C LEU A 374 -25.77 -16.59 23.78
N GLN A 375 -26.51 -17.48 24.45
CA GLN A 375 -26.04 -18.77 24.94
C GLN A 375 -25.84 -19.81 23.81
N SER A 376 -26.48 -19.65 22.64
CA SER A 376 -26.31 -20.53 21.49
C SER A 376 -24.88 -20.53 20.90
N HIS A 377 -24.09 -19.49 21.18
CA HIS A 377 -22.65 -19.47 20.88
C HIS A 377 -21.83 -20.43 21.75
N TYR A 378 -22.39 -20.96 22.84
CA TYR A 378 -21.66 -21.69 23.88
C TYR A 378 -22.27 -23.05 24.26
N GLU A 379 -23.53 -23.33 23.92
CA GLU A 379 -24.19 -24.60 24.28
C GLU A 379 -23.65 -25.81 23.50
N ASN A 380 -22.97 -25.58 22.38
CA ASN A 380 -22.22 -26.62 21.68
C ASN A 380 -20.75 -26.56 22.15
N GLU A 381 -20.10 -27.72 22.32
CA GLU A 381 -18.67 -27.83 22.70
C GLU A 381 -17.72 -27.03 21.77
N MET A 382 -18.23 -26.58 20.61
CA MET A 382 -17.58 -25.68 19.66
C MET A 382 -18.51 -24.51 19.33
N PRO A 383 -18.06 -23.24 19.40
CA PRO A 383 -18.91 -22.09 19.07
C PRO A 383 -19.49 -22.18 17.67
N LEU A 384 -20.71 -21.65 17.48
CA LEU A 384 -21.32 -21.52 16.16
C LEU A 384 -20.41 -20.68 15.26
N GLY A 385 -19.78 -21.33 14.29
CA GLY A 385 -18.76 -20.75 13.43
C GLY A 385 -17.30 -21.07 13.78
N TYR A 386 -17.05 -22.02 14.66
CA TYR A 386 -15.73 -22.62 14.77
C TYR A 386 -15.43 -23.50 13.55
N VAL A 387 -14.27 -23.29 12.95
CA VAL A 387 -13.73 -24.10 11.86
C VAL A 387 -12.53 -24.87 12.40
N SER A 388 -12.47 -26.18 12.12
CA SER A 388 -11.34 -27.00 12.57
C SER A 388 -10.03 -26.52 11.94
N GLU A 389 -8.91 -26.72 12.65
CA GLU A 389 -7.59 -26.35 12.13
C GLU A 389 -7.26 -27.05 10.81
N ASP A 390 -7.73 -28.29 10.61
CA ASP A 390 -7.57 -29.01 9.33
C ASP A 390 -8.33 -28.32 8.19
N GLN A 391 -9.55 -27.83 8.45
CA GLN A 391 -10.32 -27.10 7.44
C GLN A 391 -9.69 -25.73 7.14
N LYS A 392 -9.17 -25.02 8.16
CA LYS A 392 -8.41 -23.78 7.94
C LYS A 392 -7.16 -24.03 7.09
N ARG A 393 -6.42 -25.10 7.37
CA ARG A 393 -5.26 -25.49 6.56
C ARG A 393 -5.65 -25.71 5.10
N GLY A 394 -6.73 -26.43 4.83
CA GLY A 394 -7.24 -26.61 3.46
C GLY A 394 -7.60 -25.30 2.77
N VAL A 395 -8.23 -24.35 3.48
CA VAL A 395 -8.52 -23.00 2.96
C VAL A 395 -7.23 -22.23 2.65
N PHE A 396 -6.22 -22.32 3.51
CA PHE A 396 -4.94 -21.62 3.33
C PHE A 396 -4.11 -22.25 2.21
N GLU A 397 -4.12 -23.57 2.05
CA GLU A 397 -3.52 -24.25 0.89
C GLU A 397 -4.20 -23.80 -0.41
N ALA A 398 -5.54 -23.68 -0.41
CA ALA A 398 -6.29 -23.17 -1.56
C ALA A 398 -5.99 -21.69 -1.86
N LEU A 399 -5.78 -20.85 -0.84
CA LEU A 399 -5.30 -19.47 -1.03
C LEU A 399 -3.92 -19.43 -1.69
N ALA A 400 -2.98 -20.22 -1.19
CA ALA A 400 -1.63 -20.28 -1.76
C ALA A 400 -1.67 -20.77 -3.23
N ALA A 401 -2.48 -21.79 -3.52
CA ALA A 401 -2.71 -22.28 -4.88
C ALA A 401 -3.36 -21.23 -5.80
N ALA A 402 -4.18 -20.33 -5.27
CA ALA A 402 -4.79 -19.22 -6.00
C ALA A 402 -3.84 -18.01 -6.20
N GLY A 403 -2.61 -18.06 -5.69
CA GLY A 403 -1.56 -17.05 -5.89
C GLY A 403 -1.42 -16.00 -4.77
N TRP A 404 -1.99 -16.25 -3.59
CA TRP A 404 -1.83 -15.37 -2.42
C TRP A 404 -0.50 -15.61 -1.69
N ASP A 405 0.15 -14.53 -1.26
CA ASP A 405 1.32 -14.59 -0.38
C ASP A 405 0.91 -14.59 1.09
N LEU A 406 0.88 -15.79 1.68
CA LEU A 406 0.51 -16.00 3.08
C LEU A 406 1.67 -15.76 4.06
N ALA A 407 2.90 -15.62 3.57
CA ALA A 407 4.05 -15.29 4.39
C ALA A 407 4.09 -13.80 4.73
N SER A 408 3.49 -12.97 3.89
CA SER A 408 3.36 -11.53 4.14
C SER A 408 2.49 -11.24 5.36
N ASN A 409 3.04 -10.54 6.36
CA ASN A 409 2.31 -10.17 7.56
C ASN A 409 1.66 -8.78 7.43
N GLN A 410 0.67 -8.65 6.53
CA GLN A 410 0.01 -7.37 6.24
C GLN A 410 -1.34 -7.20 6.96
N LEU A 411 -1.70 -8.08 7.88
CA LEU A 411 -2.89 -7.92 8.74
C LEU A 411 -2.62 -7.00 9.94
N GLU A 412 -1.37 -6.95 10.40
CA GLU A 412 -0.93 -6.10 11.50
C GLU A 412 -0.49 -4.73 10.97
N THR A 413 -1.22 -3.67 11.32
CA THR A 413 -0.93 -2.28 10.89
C THR A 413 -0.29 -1.43 11.99
N ARG A 414 0.05 -2.08 13.12
CA ARG A 414 0.71 -1.53 14.29
C ARG A 414 1.80 -2.51 14.73
N LEU A 415 2.54 -2.16 15.78
CA LEU A 415 3.61 -2.99 16.29
C LEU A 415 3.06 -4.38 16.62
N PRO A 416 3.61 -5.47 16.04
CA PRO A 416 3.15 -6.81 16.34
C PRO A 416 3.48 -7.15 17.78
N ILE A 417 2.45 -7.20 18.63
CA ILE A 417 2.57 -7.56 20.05
C ILE A 417 2.17 -9.03 20.21
N ARG A 418 2.89 -9.76 21.06
CA ARG A 418 2.61 -11.16 21.38
C ARG A 418 2.42 -11.34 22.88
N VAL A 419 1.40 -12.10 23.26
CA VAL A 419 1.05 -12.42 24.64
C VAL A 419 1.76 -13.69 25.05
N ARG A 420 2.68 -13.58 25.99
CA ARG A 420 3.30 -14.74 26.62
C ARG A 420 2.38 -15.25 27.73
N VAL A 421 1.95 -16.50 27.62
CA VAL A 421 1.21 -17.22 28.66
C VAL A 421 2.23 -18.12 29.35
N ASP A 422 2.53 -17.81 30.62
CA ASP A 422 3.55 -18.46 31.47
C ASP A 422 5.03 -18.24 31.08
N GLY A 423 5.90 -18.08 32.10
CA GLY A 423 7.35 -17.82 31.97
C GLY A 423 7.86 -16.72 32.91
N LYS A 424 9.14 -16.72 33.30
CA LYS A 424 9.69 -15.64 34.16
C LYS A 424 9.80 -14.35 33.35
N ARG A 425 9.57 -13.22 34.02
CA ARG A 425 9.84 -11.88 33.47
C ARG A 425 11.32 -11.81 33.04
N GLY A 426 11.58 -11.80 31.74
CA GLY A 426 12.94 -11.77 31.18
C GLY A 426 13.40 -13.03 30.46
N ASP A 427 12.60 -14.12 30.42
CA ASP A 427 12.91 -15.28 29.57
C ASP A 427 12.71 -14.91 28.10
N VAL A 428 13.68 -14.25 27.47
CA VAL A 428 13.64 -13.97 26.03
C VAL A 428 13.96 -15.28 25.31
N LYS A 429 12.95 -16.09 24.98
CA LYS A 429 13.09 -16.97 23.82
C LYS A 429 13.31 -16.03 22.64
N LYS A 430 14.54 -15.98 22.11
CA LYS A 430 14.78 -15.30 20.83
C LYS A 430 13.76 -15.87 19.87
N VAL A 431 12.83 -15.02 19.42
CA VAL A 431 11.97 -15.37 18.29
C VAL A 431 12.95 -15.64 17.15
N ALA A 432 13.17 -16.92 16.83
CA ALA A 432 13.88 -17.25 15.61
C ALA A 432 13.12 -16.54 14.49
N PRO A 433 13.80 -15.82 13.57
CA PRO A 433 13.12 -15.37 12.37
C PRO A 433 12.40 -16.59 11.82
N SER A 434 11.08 -16.50 11.57
CA SER A 434 10.28 -17.65 11.16
C SER A 434 11.07 -18.41 10.12
N GLU A 435 11.54 -19.62 10.47
CA GLU A 435 12.07 -20.51 9.46
C GLU A 435 10.95 -20.62 8.46
N LYS A 436 11.21 -20.18 7.23
CA LYS A 436 10.33 -20.47 6.10
C LYS A 436 10.04 -21.95 6.22
N ASP A 437 8.77 -22.30 6.41
CA ASP A 437 8.36 -23.68 6.61
C ASP A 437 9.00 -24.52 5.49
N PRO A 438 9.86 -25.52 5.78
CA PRO A 438 10.52 -26.30 4.74
C PRO A 438 9.52 -27.03 3.83
N ALA A 439 8.24 -27.13 4.23
CA ALA A 439 7.15 -27.58 3.37
C ALA A 439 6.81 -26.61 2.22
N LEU A 440 7.22 -25.33 2.27
CA LEU A 440 7.04 -24.32 1.23
C LEU A 440 8.21 -24.25 0.22
N LEU A 441 9.23 -25.12 0.34
CA LEU A 441 10.34 -25.23 -0.61
C LEU A 441 10.13 -26.31 -1.69
N LEU A 442 9.03 -27.07 -1.65
CA LEU A 442 8.69 -28.10 -2.65
C LEU A 442 8.02 -27.53 -3.91
N GLY A 443 8.56 -26.44 -4.44
CA GLY A 443 8.17 -25.85 -5.73
C GLY A 443 9.34 -25.52 -6.66
N GLN A 444 10.58 -25.75 -6.24
CA GLN A 444 11.79 -25.51 -7.03
C GLN A 444 12.72 -26.73 -7.04
N GLU A 445 12.20 -27.91 -7.36
CA GLU A 445 13.01 -28.94 -8.01
C GLU A 445 12.65 -28.98 -9.49
N VAL A 446 13.41 -28.24 -10.27
CA VAL A 446 13.52 -28.48 -11.72
C VAL A 446 14.12 -29.88 -11.85
N LYS A 447 13.30 -30.83 -12.31
CA LYS A 447 13.80 -32.08 -12.87
C LYS A 447 14.76 -31.74 -14.00
N HIS A 448 16.05 -31.90 -13.75
CA HIS A 448 17.00 -32.26 -14.79
C HIS A 448 17.14 -33.78 -14.75
N ASP A 449 17.13 -34.37 -15.94
CA ASP A 449 17.26 -35.81 -16.21
C ASP A 449 18.35 -36.51 -15.40
#